data_AF-A0A349PJM4-F1
#
_entry.id   AF-A0A349PJM4-F1
#
_cell.length_a   1.000
_cell.length_b   1.000
_cell.length_c   1.000
_cell.angle_alpha   90.00
_cell.angle_beta   90.00
_cell.angle_gamma   90.00
#
_symmetry.space_group_name_H-M   'P 1'
#
loop_
_entity.id
_entity.type
_entity.pdbx_description
1 polymer ?
#
loop_
_entity_poly.entity_id
_entity_poly.type
_entity_poly.pdbx_seq_one_letter_code
_entity_poly.pdbx_strand_id
1 'polypeptide(L)' 'MEIKEAEIRGVKSFGMLCAQDELGLGSDHSGIMILDEKAKVGMEFAKYINLNK' A
#
# COMPACT_ATOMS: atom_id res chain seq x y z
N MET A 1 -2.69 -12.32 -2.65
CA MET A 1 -1.39 -12.04 -2.01
C MET A 1 -1.63 -11.98 -0.51
N GLU A 2 -0.74 -12.56 0.30
CA GLU A 2 -0.83 -12.52 1.76
C GLU A 2 0.43 -11.84 2.30
N ILE A 3 0.28 -10.79 3.10
CA ILE A 3 1.40 -10.06 3.71
C ILE A 3 1.76 -10.74 5.04
N LYS A 4 3.05 -11.00 5.26
CA LYS A 4 3.60 -11.70 6.44
C LYS A 4 4.81 -10.95 6.99
N GLU A 5 5.15 -11.21 8.25
CA GLU A 5 6.45 -10.81 8.80
C GLU A 5 7.57 -11.43 7.97
N ALA A 6 8.59 -10.64 7.65
CA ALA A 6 9.75 -11.08 6.90
C ALA A 6 11.02 -10.41 7.42
N GLU A 7 12.17 -11.05 7.25
CA GLU A 7 13.48 -10.46 7.51
C GLU A 7 14.14 -10.07 6.18
N ILE A 8 14.44 -8.78 6.02
CA ILE A 8 15.01 -8.22 4.81
C ILE A 8 16.39 -7.66 5.17
N ARG A 9 17.45 -8.28 4.66
CA ARG A 9 18.85 -7.88 4.90
C ARG A 9 19.19 -7.74 6.39
N GLY A 10 18.69 -8.67 7.23
CA GLY A 10 18.93 -8.67 8.67
C GLY A 10 17.98 -7.79 9.49
N VAL A 11 17.00 -7.14 8.84
CA VAL A 11 16.05 -6.24 9.50
C VAL A 11 14.65 -6.79 9.40
N LYS A 12 13.93 -6.84 10.53
CA LYS A 12 12.52 -7.27 10.57
C LYS A 12 11.61 -6.24 9.90
N SER A 13 10.75 -6.72 9.01
CA SER A 13 9.66 -5.97 8.37
C SER A 13 8.32 -6.58 8.74
N PHE A 14 7.37 -5.72 9.14
CA PHE A 14 6.04 -6.11 9.59
C PHE A 14 4.94 -5.71 8.60
N GLY A 15 5.31 -5.41 7.35
CA GLY A 15 4.38 -4.99 6.33
C GLY A 15 5.07 -4.58 5.04
N MET A 16 4.31 -3.92 4.18
CA MET A 16 4.73 -3.48 2.85
C MET A 16 4.05 -2.16 2.51
N LEU A 17 4.77 -1.23 1.89
CA LEU A 17 4.20 -0.06 1.24
C LEU A 17 3.88 -0.45 -0.20
N CYS A 18 2.63 -0.26 -0.61
CA CYS A 18 2.17 -0.76 -1.91
C CYS A 18 2.25 0.28 -3.03
N ALA A 19 2.58 -0.18 -4.22
CA ALA A 19 2.43 0.52 -5.49
C ALA A 19 1.00 0.34 -6.08
N GLN A 20 0.70 1.02 -7.19
CA GLN A 20 -0.65 0.97 -7.79
C GLN A 20 -0.97 -0.40 -8.40
N ASP A 21 0.01 -0.99 -9.07
CA ASP A 21 -0.04 -2.31 -9.69
C ASP A 21 -0.20 -3.44 -8.67
N GLU A 22 0.49 -3.37 -7.53
CA GLU A 22 0.38 -4.34 -6.44
C GLU A 22 -1.02 -4.38 -5.83
N LEU A 23 -1.75 -3.26 -5.91
CA LEU A 23 -3.14 -3.13 -5.48
C LEU A 23 -4.16 -3.36 -6.61
N GLY A 24 -3.71 -3.60 -7.85
CA GLY A 24 -4.58 -3.78 -9.02
C GLY A 24 -5.32 -2.52 -9.45
N LEU A 25 -4.81 -1.33 -9.12
CA LEU A 25 -5.44 -0.03 -9.41
C LEU A 25 -4.88 0.66 -10.67
N GLY A 26 -3.78 0.14 -11.22
CA GLY A 26 -3.12 0.71 -12.39
C GLY A 26 -2.00 -0.17 -12.91
N SER A 27 -1.27 0.33 -13.90
CA SER A 27 -0.09 -0.34 -14.49
C SER A 27 1.21 0.40 -14.19
N ASP A 28 1.15 1.42 -13.33
CA ASP A 28 2.33 2.18 -12.94
C ASP A 28 3.19 1.35 -11.97
N HIS A 29 4.42 1.07 -12.41
CA HIS A 29 5.44 0.34 -11.68
C HIS A 29 6.59 1.26 -11.20
N SER A 30 6.39 2.58 -11.24
CA SER A 30 7.44 3.56 -10.88
C SER A 30 7.80 3.55 -9.39
N GLY A 31 6.92 3.04 -8.53
CA GLY A 31 7.18 2.88 -7.10
C GLY A 31 5.93 2.97 -6.23
N ILE A 32 6.13 3.28 -4.94
CA ILE A 32 5.06 3.41 -3.96
C ILE A 32 4.05 4.50 -4.35
N MET A 33 2.79 4.28 -4.03
CA MET A 33 1.76 5.29 -4.28
C MET A 33 1.89 6.45 -3.28
N ILE A 34 2.00 7.68 -3.79
CA ILE A 34 1.99 8.89 -2.98
C ILE A 34 0.53 9.31 -2.74
N LEU A 35 0.14 9.42 -1.47
CA LEU A 35 -1.21 9.84 -1.07
C LEU A 35 -1.25 11.36 -0.87
N ASP A 36 -2.46 11.94 -0.95
CA ASP A 36 -2.69 13.34 -0.60
C ASP A 36 -2.36 13.58 0.88
N GLU A 37 -1.81 14.75 1.22
CA GLU A 37 -1.44 15.10 2.61
C GLU A 37 -2.64 15.07 3.58
N LYS A 38 -3.87 15.15 3.07
CA LYS A 38 -5.11 15.06 3.84
C LYS A 38 -5.55 13.62 4.11
N ALA A 39 -4.86 12.62 3.55
CA ALA A 39 -5.13 11.22 3.82
C ALA A 39 -4.94 10.93 5.32
N LYS A 40 -5.98 10.38 5.95
CA LYS A 40 -5.96 10.10 7.39
C LYS A 40 -5.24 8.78 7.66
N VAL A 41 -4.15 8.82 8.44
CA VAL A 41 -3.45 7.62 8.89
C VAL A 41 -4.41 6.71 9.68
N GLY A 42 -4.36 5.40 9.39
CA GLY A 42 -5.24 4.40 9.98
C GLY A 42 -6.61 4.28 9.31
N MET A 43 -6.93 5.15 8.34
CA MET A 43 -8.12 4.97 7.50
C MET A 43 -7.89 3.80 6.54
N GLU A 44 -8.91 2.96 6.40
CA GLU A 44 -8.90 1.90 5.40
C GLU A 44 -8.75 2.49 3.98
N PHE A 45 -7.74 2.03 3.24
CA PHE A 45 -7.41 2.59 1.94
C PHE A 45 -8.56 2.47 0.93
N ALA A 46 -9.29 1.34 0.93
CA ALA A 46 -10.47 1.15 0.08
C ALA A 46 -11.56 2.21 0.33
N LYS A 47 -11.71 2.69 1.56
CA LYS A 47 -12.63 3.80 1.89
C LYS A 47 -12.07 5.15 1.41
N TYR A 48 -10.77 5.37 1.52
CA TYR A 48 -10.12 6.60 1.06
C TYR A 48 -10.31 6.81 -0.45
N ILE A 49 -10.14 5.77 -1.26
CA ILE A 49 -10.33 5.85 -2.72
C ILE A 49 -11.77 5.61 -3.20
N ASN A 50 -12.72 5.35 -2.29
CA ASN A 50 -14.11 4.99 -2.60
C ASN A 50 -14.26 3.75 -3.51
N LEU A 51 -13.47 2.70 -3.26
CA LEU A 51 -13.39 1.51 -4.13
C LEU A 51 -14.71 0.73 -4.30
N ASN A 52 -15.70 0.93 -3.44
CA ASN A 52 -16.97 0.19 -3.44
C ASN A 52 -18.18 1.12 -3.25
N LYS A 53 -18.13 2.31 -3.83
CA LYS A 53 -19.27 3.23 -3.89
C LYS A 53 -19.89 3.24 -5.28
#